data_AF-A0AAV9R8T2-F1
#
_entry.id   AF-A0AAV9R8T2-F1
#
_cell.length_a   1.000
_cell.length_b   1.000
_cell.length_c   1.000
_cell.angle_alpha   90.00
_cell.angle_beta   90.00
_cell.angle_gamma   90.00
#
_symmetry.space_group_name_H-M   'P 1'
#
loop_
_entity.id
_entity.type
_entity.pdbx_description
1 polymer ?
#
loop_
_entity_poly.entity_id
_entity_poly.type
_entity_poly.pdbx_seq_one_letter_code
_entity_poly.pdbx_strand_id
1 'polypeptide(L)'
;MSLDNFFVSAASSKKKKGGRRGVANASIAAKTTKTLWLKILNREKFDSMTRRMAAAEQRISDLEDVTTRNTPRMEDMEKTIKRTLERLDSLENQSRRQNIKIMGLKEGIEGRETAAFFEAWIPKVLGLQQTRIKIERAHRTGPPAGRSN
;
A
#
# COMPACT_ATOMS: atom_id res chain seq x y z
N MET A 1 -35.54 -11.96 -27.21
CA MET A 1 -36.69 -12.72 -27.75
C MET A 1 -36.14 -13.97 -28.46
N SER A 2 -36.60 -15.18 -28.12
CA SER A 2 -36.03 -16.44 -28.63
C SER A 2 -36.35 -16.66 -30.13
N LEU A 3 -35.39 -17.22 -30.88
CA LEU A 3 -35.52 -17.63 -32.29
C LEU A 3 -36.69 -18.60 -32.53
N ASP A 4 -37.08 -19.34 -31.49
CA ASP A 4 -38.15 -20.34 -31.56
C ASP A 4 -39.53 -19.72 -31.83
N ASN A 5 -39.76 -18.48 -31.36
CA ASN A 5 -41.05 -17.81 -31.53
C ASN A 5 -41.31 -17.32 -32.97
N PHE A 6 -40.27 -17.08 -33.77
CA PHE A 6 -40.42 -16.55 -35.13
C PHE A 6 -40.71 -17.66 -36.16
N PHE A 7 -40.14 -18.85 -35.97
CA PHE A 7 -40.36 -20.01 -36.84
C PHE A 7 -41.78 -20.56 -36.73
N VAL A 8 -42.39 -20.52 -35.54
CA VAL A 8 -43.77 -20.98 -35.31
C VAL A 8 -44.79 -20.11 -36.05
N SER A 9 -44.57 -18.79 -36.11
CA SER A 9 -45.52 -17.87 -36.76
C SER A 9 -45.56 -17.99 -38.29
N ALA A 10 -44.46 -18.37 -38.94
CA ALA A 10 -44.40 -18.50 -40.40
C ALA A 10 -45.05 -19.78 -40.93
N ALA A 11 -45.16 -20.83 -40.11
CA ALA A 11 -45.68 -22.14 -40.50
C ALA A 11 -47.22 -22.21 -40.56
N SER A 12 -47.93 -21.32 -39.86
CA SER A 12 -49.40 -21.40 -39.71
C SER A 12 -50.20 -20.96 -40.96
N SER A 13 -49.60 -20.25 -41.91
CA SER A 13 -50.35 -19.57 -43.00
C SER A 13 -50.40 -20.29 -44.36
N LYS A 14 -49.85 -21.49 -44.55
CA LYS A 14 -49.80 -22.14 -45.89
C LYS A 14 -50.37 -23.56 -45.92
N LYS A 15 -51.68 -23.67 -45.73
CA LYS A 15 -52.48 -24.83 -46.14
C LYS A 15 -53.24 -24.53 -47.45
N LYS A 16 -52.54 -24.29 -48.56
CA LYS A 16 -53.13 -24.40 -49.93
C LYS A 16 -52.06 -24.51 -51.03
N LYS A 17 -52.10 -25.67 -51.73
CA LYS A 17 -51.51 -26.04 -53.03
C LYS A 17 -49.98 -25.92 -53.19
N GLY A 18 -49.28 -27.05 -53.01
CA GLY A 18 -47.82 -27.16 -53.14
C GLY A 18 -47.36 -27.77 -54.47
N GLY A 19 -46.42 -27.10 -55.14
CA GLY A 19 -45.50 -27.70 -56.11
C GLY A 19 -44.06 -27.62 -55.61
N ARG A 20 -43.21 -28.62 -55.95
CA ARG A 20 -41.80 -28.76 -55.47
C ARG A 20 -40.94 -27.48 -55.58
N ARG A 21 -41.23 -26.59 -56.53
CA ARG A 21 -40.53 -25.28 -56.68
C ARG A 21 -40.88 -24.27 -55.57
N GLY A 22 -42.11 -24.28 -55.05
CA GLY A 22 -42.54 -23.38 -53.98
C GLY A 22 -41.96 -23.72 -52.60
N VAL A 23 -41.72 -25.02 -52.35
CA VAL A 23 -41.08 -25.49 -51.10
C VAL A 23 -39.56 -25.23 -51.08
N ALA A 24 -38.88 -25.33 -52.23
CA ALA A 24 -37.45 -25.00 -52.33
C ALA A 24 -37.18 -23.50 -52.09
N ASN A 25 -37.96 -22.60 -52.71
CA ASN A 25 -37.84 -21.16 -52.50
C ASN A 25 -38.16 -20.75 -51.05
N ALA A 26 -39.15 -21.38 -50.41
CA ALA A 26 -39.45 -21.15 -49.00
C ALA A 26 -38.30 -21.58 -48.07
N SER A 27 -37.63 -22.70 -48.37
CA SER A 27 -36.46 -23.18 -47.61
C SER A 27 -35.25 -22.24 -47.73
N ILE A 28 -34.99 -21.69 -48.93
CA ILE A 28 -33.92 -20.72 -49.16
C ILE A 28 -34.21 -19.39 -48.42
N ALA A 29 -35.46 -18.92 -48.45
CA ALA A 29 -35.89 -17.73 -47.70
C ALA A 29 -35.74 -17.91 -46.18
N ALA A 30 -36.08 -19.09 -45.64
CA ALA A 30 -35.91 -19.38 -44.21
C ALA A 30 -34.44 -19.49 -43.78
N LYS A 31 -33.57 -20.04 -44.65
CA LYS A 31 -32.12 -20.10 -44.40
C LYS A 31 -31.49 -18.71 -44.41
N THR A 32 -31.88 -17.85 -45.35
CA THR A 32 -31.36 -16.48 -45.47
C THR A 32 -31.83 -15.59 -44.31
N THR A 33 -33.07 -15.72 -43.84
CA THR A 33 -33.51 -14.99 -42.65
C THR A 33 -32.77 -15.44 -41.39
N LYS A 34 -32.59 -16.77 -41.19
CA LYS A 34 -31.83 -17.29 -40.05
C LYS A 34 -30.39 -16.77 -40.02
N THR A 35 -29.70 -16.72 -41.16
CA THR A 35 -28.33 -16.19 -41.25
C THR A 35 -28.26 -14.69 -41.02
N LEU A 36 -29.23 -13.91 -41.52
CA LEU A 36 -29.32 -12.48 -41.24
C LEU A 36 -29.54 -12.19 -39.75
N TRP A 37 -30.44 -12.93 -39.08
CA TRP A 37 -30.66 -12.80 -37.63
C TRP A 37 -29.42 -13.16 -36.81
N LEU A 38 -28.70 -14.23 -37.18
CA LEU A 38 -27.44 -14.60 -36.55
C LEU A 38 -26.39 -13.50 -36.70
N LYS A 39 -26.30 -12.86 -37.88
CA LYS A 39 -25.38 -11.73 -38.11
C LYS A 39 -25.75 -10.53 -37.25
N ILE A 40 -27.03 -10.18 -37.15
CA ILE A 40 -27.51 -9.08 -36.30
C ILE A 40 -27.18 -9.35 -34.83
N LEU A 41 -27.50 -10.55 -34.33
CA LEU A 41 -27.22 -10.94 -32.95
C LEU A 41 -25.72 -10.92 -32.63
N ASN A 42 -24.89 -11.41 -33.54
CA ASN A 42 -23.43 -11.37 -33.36
C ASN A 42 -22.90 -9.93 -33.38
N ARG A 43 -23.47 -9.05 -34.20
CA ARG A 43 -23.12 -7.62 -34.21
C ARG A 43 -23.44 -6.96 -32.87
N GLU A 44 -24.63 -7.20 -32.32
CA GLU A 44 -25.02 -6.66 -31.01
C GLU A 44 -24.09 -7.15 -29.88
N LYS A 45 -23.74 -8.44 -29.89
CA LYS A 45 -22.77 -9.00 -28.93
C LYS A 45 -21.39 -8.38 -29.09
N PHE A 46 -20.93 -8.17 -30.34
CA PHE A 46 -19.66 -7.54 -30.61
C PHE A 46 -19.64 -6.07 -30.15
N ASP A 47 -20.69 -5.30 -30.48
CA ASP A 47 -20.84 -3.91 -30.04
C ASP A 47 -20.84 -3.80 -28.50
N SER A 48 -21.52 -4.73 -27.81
CA SER A 48 -21.49 -4.80 -26.35
C SER A 48 -20.08 -5.10 -25.81
N MET A 49 -19.34 -5.98 -26.47
CA MET A 49 -17.97 -6.31 -26.07
C MET A 49 -17.05 -5.11 -26.27
N THR A 50 -17.13 -4.44 -27.42
CA THR A 50 -16.35 -3.24 -27.73
C THR A 50 -16.58 -2.13 -26.71
N ARG A 51 -17.85 -1.89 -26.31
CA ARG A 51 -18.16 -0.89 -25.27
C ARG A 51 -17.53 -1.23 -23.93
N ARG A 52 -17.61 -2.51 -23.52
CA ARG A 52 -17.00 -2.97 -22.26
C ARG A 52 -15.48 -2.88 -22.31
N MET A 53 -14.87 -3.17 -23.47
CA MET A 53 -13.43 -3.05 -23.67
C MET A 53 -12.98 -1.60 -23.57
N ALA A 54 -13.64 -0.68 -24.28
CA ALA A 54 -13.33 0.75 -24.21
C ALA A 54 -13.48 1.31 -22.78
N ALA A 55 -14.51 0.90 -22.04
CA ALA A 55 -14.68 1.29 -20.65
C ALA A 55 -13.59 0.72 -19.73
N ALA A 56 -13.11 -0.50 -20.00
CA ALA A 56 -12.00 -1.09 -19.26
C ALA A 56 -10.67 -0.38 -19.59
N GLU A 57 -10.41 -0.10 -20.85
CA GLU A 57 -9.23 0.66 -21.32
C GLU A 57 -9.18 2.06 -20.68
N GLN A 58 -10.29 2.78 -20.65
CA GLN A 58 -10.35 4.09 -19.99
C GLN A 58 -10.02 3.99 -18.50
N ARG A 59 -10.61 2.99 -17.80
CA ARG A 59 -10.31 2.77 -16.37
C ARG A 59 -8.84 2.41 -16.13
N ILE A 60 -8.21 1.67 -17.04
CA ILE A 60 -6.78 1.35 -16.96
C ILE A 60 -5.97 2.63 -17.12
N SER A 61 -6.26 3.45 -18.13
CA SER A 61 -5.60 4.74 -18.34
C SER A 61 -5.71 5.64 -17.11
N ASP A 62 -6.90 5.76 -16.53
CA ASP A 62 -7.12 6.59 -15.33
C ASP A 62 -6.29 6.07 -14.13
N LEU A 63 -6.19 4.74 -13.97
CA LEU A 63 -5.40 4.11 -12.90
C LEU A 63 -3.89 4.28 -13.13
N GLU A 64 -3.43 4.20 -14.38
CA GLU A 64 -2.04 4.44 -14.74
C GLU A 64 -1.63 5.89 -14.45
N ASP A 65 -2.50 6.86 -14.75
CA ASP A 65 -2.28 8.27 -14.43
C ASP A 65 -2.19 8.50 -12.91
N VAL A 66 -3.11 7.91 -12.15
CA VAL A 66 -3.10 7.99 -10.67
C VAL A 66 -1.83 7.37 -10.09
N THR A 67 -1.43 6.21 -10.62
CA THR A 67 -0.21 5.52 -10.19
C THR A 67 1.01 6.39 -10.48
N THR A 68 1.13 6.92 -11.70
CA THR A 68 2.22 7.79 -12.13
C THR A 68 2.32 9.07 -11.28
N ARG A 69 1.18 9.61 -10.83
CA ARG A 69 1.14 10.76 -9.92
C ARG A 69 1.54 10.41 -8.49
N ASN A 70 1.21 9.21 -8.02
CA ASN A 70 1.40 8.83 -6.63
C ASN A 70 2.79 8.26 -6.34
N THR A 71 3.43 7.58 -7.30
CA THR A 71 4.79 7.03 -7.15
C THR A 71 5.82 8.06 -6.67
N PRO A 72 5.97 9.26 -7.26
CA PRO A 72 6.97 10.22 -6.77
C PRO A 72 6.64 10.73 -5.36
N ARG A 73 5.34 10.85 -5.01
CA ARG A 73 4.92 11.29 -3.67
C ARG A 73 5.29 10.24 -2.62
N MET A 74 5.18 8.96 -2.96
CA MET A 74 5.62 7.86 -2.09
C MET A 74 7.14 7.91 -1.90
N GLU A 75 7.92 8.06 -2.98
CA GLU A 75 9.38 8.19 -2.88
C GLU A 75 9.81 9.39 -2.04
N ASP A 76 9.17 10.54 -2.20
CA ASP A 76 9.47 11.74 -1.41
C ASP A 76 9.11 11.56 0.07
N MET A 77 8.01 10.85 0.34
CA MET A 77 7.61 10.50 1.70
C MET A 77 8.61 9.53 2.34
N GLU A 78 9.07 8.51 1.63
CA GLU A 78 10.13 7.59 2.08
C GLU A 78 11.44 8.32 2.38
N LYS A 79 11.86 9.23 1.48
CA LYS A 79 13.05 10.08 1.71
C LYS A 79 12.88 10.95 2.96
N THR A 80 11.70 11.52 3.17
CA THR A 80 11.41 12.36 4.33
C THR A 80 11.44 11.56 5.62
N ILE A 81 10.84 10.36 5.62
CA ILE A 81 10.88 9.43 6.75
C ILE A 81 12.33 9.09 7.09
N LYS A 82 13.12 8.69 6.09
CA LYS A 82 14.54 8.35 6.29
C LYS A 82 15.33 9.49 6.93
N ARG A 83 15.23 10.72 6.38
CA ARG A 83 15.91 11.91 6.94
C ARG A 83 15.46 12.20 8.37
N THR A 84 14.17 12.01 8.65
CA THR A 84 13.62 12.25 9.99
C THR A 84 14.16 11.24 10.99
N LEU A 85 14.23 9.97 10.60
CA LEU A 85 14.82 8.91 11.44
C LEU A 85 16.31 9.14 11.71
N GLU A 86 17.09 9.52 10.69
CA GLU A 86 18.51 9.87 10.85
C GLU A 86 18.70 11.05 11.82
N ARG A 87 17.81 12.05 11.74
CA ARG A 87 17.83 13.19 12.66
C ARG A 87 17.43 12.80 14.08
N LEU A 88 16.44 11.92 14.24
CA LEU A 88 16.04 11.40 15.54
C LEU A 88 17.17 10.61 16.20
N ASP A 89 17.82 9.70 15.46
CA ASP A 89 18.97 8.96 15.95
C ASP A 89 20.12 9.91 16.34
N SER A 90 20.39 10.92 15.52
CA SER A 90 21.40 11.94 15.85
C SER A 90 21.08 12.70 17.13
N LEU A 91 19.81 13.06 17.36
CA LEU A 91 19.36 13.74 18.57
C LEU A 91 19.40 12.83 19.80
N GLU A 92 19.00 11.57 19.67
CA GLU A 92 19.11 10.57 20.74
C GLU A 92 20.58 10.35 21.11
N ASN A 93 21.44 10.21 20.11
CA ASN A 93 22.88 10.12 20.29
C ASN A 93 23.43 11.38 20.94
N GLN A 94 23.03 12.58 20.51
CA GLN A 94 23.46 13.84 21.15
C GLN A 94 23.00 13.95 22.60
N SER A 95 21.76 13.56 22.89
CA SER A 95 21.23 13.53 24.26
C SER A 95 22.01 12.57 25.15
N ARG A 96 22.47 11.43 24.61
CA ARG A 96 23.28 10.45 25.34
C ARG A 96 24.77 10.77 25.36
N ARG A 97 25.31 11.54 24.40
CA ARG A 97 26.74 11.87 24.28
C ARG A 97 27.30 12.58 25.52
N GLN A 98 26.46 13.37 26.20
CA GLN A 98 26.86 14.07 27.42
C GLN A 98 26.75 13.20 28.69
N ASN A 99 26.26 11.97 28.57
CA ASN A 99 26.10 11.06 29.69
C ASN A 99 27.28 10.09 29.77
N ILE A 100 27.90 10.00 30.95
CA ILE A 100 28.94 9.01 31.24
C ILE A 100 28.40 7.95 32.20
N LYS A 101 28.87 6.70 32.06
CA LYS A 101 28.58 5.60 33.00
C LYS A 101 29.87 5.19 33.69
N ILE A 102 29.86 5.27 35.02
CA ILE A 102 30.99 4.86 35.87
C ILE A 102 30.64 3.51 36.48
N MET A 103 31.50 2.51 36.27
CA MET A 103 31.33 1.13 36.72
C MET A 103 32.40 0.79 37.77
N GLY A 104 32.09 -0.14 38.69
CA GLY A 104 33.05 -0.61 39.69
C GLY A 104 33.25 0.33 40.88
N LEU A 105 32.39 1.34 41.03
CA LEU A 105 32.39 2.23 42.19
C LEU A 105 31.67 1.56 43.36
N LYS A 106 32.32 1.52 44.54
CA LYS A 106 31.69 0.95 45.74
C LYS A 106 30.47 1.77 46.14
N GLU A 107 29.38 1.09 46.47
CA GLU A 107 28.13 1.77 46.84
C GLU A 107 28.29 2.60 48.11
N GLY A 108 27.68 3.79 48.11
CA GLY A 108 27.63 4.69 49.27
C GLY A 108 28.79 5.67 49.41
N ILE A 109 29.86 5.55 48.60
CA ILE A 109 31.00 6.48 48.67
C ILE A 109 30.65 7.89 48.17
N GLU A 110 29.61 7.99 47.35
CA GLU A 110 29.13 9.23 46.74
C GLU A 110 28.43 10.15 47.75
N GLY A 111 27.96 9.59 48.88
CA GLY A 111 27.19 10.34 49.88
C GLY A 111 25.80 10.76 49.41
N ARG A 112 25.30 11.87 49.97
CA ARG A 112 23.94 12.40 49.69
C ARG A 112 23.88 13.29 48.45
N GLU A 113 25.01 13.91 48.09
CA GLU A 113 25.14 14.83 46.95
C GLU A 113 26.01 14.21 45.86
N THR A 114 25.44 13.27 45.10
CA THR A 114 26.15 12.49 44.08
C THR A 114 26.81 13.38 43.00
N ALA A 115 26.16 14.47 42.59
CA ALA A 115 26.71 15.36 41.57
C ALA A 115 28.00 16.07 42.05
N ALA A 116 27.96 16.67 43.25
CA ALA A 116 29.11 17.34 43.84
C ALA A 116 30.29 16.37 44.07
N PHE A 117 30.00 15.13 44.45
CA PHE A 117 31.02 14.09 44.56
C PHE A 117 31.76 13.88 43.23
N PHE A 118 31.02 13.68 42.13
CA PHE A 118 31.63 13.43 40.83
C PHE A 118 32.31 14.65 40.21
N GLU A 119 31.83 15.87 40.48
CA GLU A 119 32.50 17.11 40.08
C GLU A 119 33.92 17.20 40.67
N ALA A 120 34.13 16.73 41.90
CA ALA A 120 35.45 16.68 42.54
C ALA A 120 36.25 15.41 42.21
N TRP A 121 35.57 14.25 42.10
CA TRP A 121 36.21 12.95 41.94
C TRP A 121 36.77 12.74 40.53
N ILE A 122 36.04 13.15 39.48
CA ILE A 122 36.46 12.93 38.09
C ILE A 122 37.78 13.64 37.77
N PRO A 123 37.95 14.96 38.04
CA PRO A 123 39.22 15.63 37.78
C PRO A 123 40.39 15.01 38.54
N LYS A 124 40.16 14.58 39.79
CA LYS A 124 41.18 13.96 40.65
C LYS A 124 41.66 12.62 40.09
N VAL A 125 40.75 11.77 39.62
CA VAL A 125 41.09 10.44 39.08
C VAL A 125 41.77 10.55 37.72
N LEU A 126 41.35 11.51 36.89
CA LEU A 126 41.88 11.71 35.54
C LEU A 126 43.11 12.65 35.50
N GLY A 127 43.52 13.23 36.63
CA GLY A 127 44.64 14.17 36.69
C GLY A 127 44.41 15.48 35.93
N LEU A 128 43.15 15.90 35.77
CA LEU A 128 42.79 17.06 34.97
C LEU A 128 43.18 18.36 35.68
N GLN A 129 43.92 19.21 34.99
CA GLN A 129 44.34 20.53 35.48
C GLN A 129 43.20 21.56 35.43
N GLN A 130 42.15 21.31 34.62
CA GLN A 130 40.97 22.16 34.50
C GLN A 130 39.84 21.63 35.41
N THR A 131 39.45 22.44 36.39
CA THR A 131 38.56 22.03 37.50
C THR A 131 37.08 22.38 37.30
N ARG A 132 36.67 22.82 36.12
CA ARG A 132 35.29 23.30 35.88
C ARG A 132 34.40 22.25 35.22
N ILE A 133 34.43 21.01 35.70
CA ILE A 133 33.40 20.03 35.32
C ILE A 133 32.15 20.39 36.12
N LYS A 134 31.04 20.65 35.43
CA LYS A 134 29.71 20.81 36.03
C LYS A 134 28.85 19.64 35.62
N ILE A 135 28.18 19.02 36.58
CA ILE A 135 27.31 17.87 36.36
C ILE A 135 25.89 18.30 36.64
N GLU A 136 25.04 18.26 35.60
CA GLU A 136 23.63 18.62 35.73
C GLU A 136 22.87 17.63 36.62
N ARG A 137 23.15 16.33 36.45
CA ARG A 137 22.50 15.26 37.21
C ARG A 137 23.44 14.07 37.35
N ALA A 138 23.51 13.51 38.55
CA ALA A 138 24.14 12.24 38.81
C ALA A 138 23.18 11.34 39.59
N HIS A 139 23.09 10.07 39.19
CA HIS A 139 22.21 9.11 39.84
C HIS A 139 22.74 7.69 39.65
N ARG A 140 22.40 6.81 40.58
CA ARG A 140 22.68 5.38 40.47
C ARG A 140 21.69 4.71 39.53
N THR A 141 22.17 3.81 38.68
CA THR A 141 21.32 2.96 37.84
C THR A 141 21.23 1.57 38.48
N GLY A 142 20.02 1.09 38.76
CA GLY A 142 19.77 -0.23 39.36
C GLY A 142 18.96 -0.17 40.67
N PRO A 143 18.63 -1.32 41.26
CA PRO A 143 17.90 -1.39 42.52
C PRO A 143 18.65 -0.67 43.67
N PRO A 144 17.94 -0.06 44.63
CA PRO A 144 18.57 0.48 45.83
C PRO A 144 19.32 -0.61 46.58
N ALA A 145 20.49 -0.25 47.13
CA ALA A 145 21.26 -1.12 48.01
C ALA A 145 20.35 -1.66 49.13
N GLY A 146 20.14 -2.98 49.17
CA GLY A 146 19.38 -3.63 50.25
C GLY A 146 18.02 -4.22 49.88
N ARG A 147 17.58 -4.18 48.62
CA ARG A 147 16.44 -4.99 48.16
C ARG A 147 16.95 -6.29 47.54
N SER A 148 17.31 -7.26 48.39
CA SER A 148 17.50 -8.64 47.96
C SER A 148 16.15 -9.20 47.50
N ASN A 149 16.14 -9.84 46.32
CA ASN A 149 15.05 -10.72 45.91
C ASN A 149 15.17 -12.04 46.67
#